data_AF-I6B414-F1
#
_entry.id   AF-I6B414-F1
#
_cell.length_a   1.000
_cell.length_b   1.000
_cell.length_c   1.000
_cell.angle_alpha   90.00
_cell.angle_beta   90.00
_cell.angle_gamma   90.00
#
_symmetry.space_group_name_H-M   'P 1'
#
loop_
_entity.id
_entity.type
_entity.pdbx_description
1 polymer ?
#
loop_
_entity_poly.entity_id
_entity_poly.type
_entity_poly.pdbx_seq_one_letter_code
_entity_poly.pdbx_strand_id
1 'polypeptide(L)'
;MKSAPDIYKEFTGAMLDIYRRSLNETGVKHTYFFQMIDRSSGHEAAMQLIHSKKPSDGYTDLHSKGRLDLTVEALVLQPKWDEIFTADDRAKARARLADYGFDFAKYGLV
;
A
#
# COMPACT_ATOMS: atom_id res chain seq x y z
N MET A 1 -11.59 23.41 19.38
CA MET A 1 -10.80 22.17 19.45
C MET A 1 -10.50 21.71 18.04
N LYS A 2 -9.23 21.65 17.63
CA LYS A 2 -8.87 20.88 16.43
C LYS A 2 -8.98 19.41 16.85
N SER A 3 -9.97 18.69 16.32
CA SER A 3 -10.04 17.23 16.49
C SER A 3 -8.71 16.62 16.03
N ALA A 4 -8.21 15.62 16.76
CA ALA A 4 -7.05 14.87 16.31
C ALA A 4 -7.29 14.36 14.88
N PRO A 5 -6.26 14.33 14.02
CA PRO A 5 -6.40 13.79 12.68
C PRO A 5 -6.92 12.35 12.73
N ASP A 6 -7.89 12.05 11.87
CA ASP A 6 -8.42 10.70 11.71
C ASP A 6 -7.39 9.87 10.92
N ILE A 7 -6.72 8.93 11.58
CA ILE A 7 -5.65 8.13 10.97
C ILE A 7 -6.14 7.35 9.73
N TYR A 8 -7.42 6.96 9.65
CA TYR A 8 -7.98 6.30 8.47
C TYR A 8 -8.06 7.27 7.28
N LYS A 9 -8.36 8.55 7.52
CA LYS A 9 -8.31 9.59 6.48
C LYS A 9 -6.89 9.89 6.05
N GLU A 10 -5.94 9.94 6.98
CA GLU A 10 -4.53 10.11 6.64
C GLU A 10 -4.00 8.94 5.81
N PHE A 11 -4.36 7.71 6.17
CA PHE A 11 -3.99 6.52 5.41
C PHE A 11 -4.59 6.54 4.01
N THR A 12 -5.85 6.98 3.88
CA THR A 12 -6.50 7.17 2.57
C THR A 12 -5.75 8.20 1.72
N GLY A 13 -5.27 9.29 2.32
CA GLY A 13 -4.38 10.25 1.65
C GLY A 13 -3.09 9.61 1.16
N ALA A 14 -2.43 8.80 2.01
CA ALA A 14 -1.20 8.11 1.66
C ALA A 14 -1.39 7.08 0.53
N MET A 15 -2.53 6.38 0.51
CA MET A 15 -2.93 5.49 -0.60
C MET A 15 -3.05 6.24 -1.93
N LEU A 16 -3.64 7.44 -1.91
CA LEU A 16 -3.71 8.30 -3.11
C LEU A 16 -2.34 8.83 -3.53
N ASP A 17 -1.45 9.08 -2.57
CA ASP A 17 -0.11 9.57 -2.85
C ASP A 17 0.77 8.50 -3.49
N ILE A 18 0.73 7.24 -3.02
CA ILE A 18 1.43 6.14 -3.71
C ILE A 18 0.87 5.91 -5.12
N TYR A 19 -0.43 6.09 -5.34
CA TYR A 19 -1.03 6.03 -6.68
C TYR A 19 -0.49 7.14 -7.60
N ARG A 20 -0.48 8.39 -7.13
CA ARG A 20 0.04 9.54 -7.88
C ARG A 20 1.52 9.35 -8.23
N ARG A 21 2.31 8.88 -7.26
CA ARG A 21 3.73 8.55 -7.47
C ARG A 21 3.90 7.42 -8.46
N SER A 22 3.13 6.35 -8.36
CA SER A 22 3.16 5.23 -9.31
C SER A 22 2.91 5.73 -10.72
N LEU A 23 1.87 6.56 -10.93
CA LEU A 23 1.57 7.14 -12.22
C LEU A 23 2.72 8.01 -12.75
N ASN A 24 3.23 8.93 -11.93
CA ASN A 24 4.27 9.86 -12.33
C ASN A 24 5.61 9.16 -12.62
N GLU A 25 5.95 8.12 -11.85
CA GLU A 25 7.26 7.50 -11.86
C GLU A 25 7.32 6.26 -12.79
N THR A 26 6.17 5.66 -13.14
CA THR A 26 6.12 4.49 -14.05
C THR A 26 5.40 4.75 -15.37
N GLY A 27 4.60 5.82 -15.45
CA GLY A 27 3.73 6.14 -16.59
C GLY A 27 2.46 5.29 -16.69
N VAL A 28 2.23 4.35 -15.76
CA VAL A 28 1.08 3.43 -15.81
C VAL A 28 -0.05 3.94 -14.92
N LYS A 29 -1.26 4.00 -15.50
CA LYS A 29 -2.47 4.42 -14.80
C LYS A 29 -3.27 3.19 -14.34
N HIS A 30 -3.21 2.89 -13.05
CA HIS A 30 -4.01 1.82 -12.43
C HIS A 30 -5.42 2.32 -12.05
N THR A 31 -6.31 2.41 -13.04
CA THR A 31 -7.67 2.95 -12.86
C THR A 31 -8.50 2.19 -11.82
N TYR A 32 -8.34 0.87 -11.73
CA TYR A 32 -9.04 0.03 -10.76
C TYR A 32 -8.67 0.40 -9.31
N PHE A 33 -7.38 0.65 -9.04
CA PHE A 33 -6.92 1.04 -7.71
C PHE A 33 -7.53 2.36 -7.26
N PHE A 34 -7.56 3.36 -8.14
CA PHE A 34 -8.21 4.64 -7.86
C PHE A 34 -9.71 4.47 -7.58
N GLN A 35 -10.41 3.64 -8.38
CA GLN A 35 -11.83 3.36 -8.17
C GLN A 35 -12.11 2.63 -6.85
N MET A 36 -11.19 1.78 -6.38
CA MET A 36 -11.32 1.15 -5.06
C MET A 36 -11.31 2.22 -3.96
N ILE A 37 -10.33 3.12 -3.99
CA ILE A 37 -10.19 4.20 -2.98
C ILE A 37 -11.34 5.22 -3.07
N ASP A 38 -11.92 5.44 -4.25
CA ASP A 38 -13.06 6.35 -4.41
C ASP A 38 -14.38 5.74 -3.87
N ARG A 39 -14.52 4.41 -3.93
CA ARG A 39 -15.72 3.69 -3.48
C ARG A 39 -15.70 3.27 -2.01
N SER A 40 -14.53 3.15 -1.41
CA SER A 40 -14.34 2.69 -0.03
C SER A 40 -13.26 3.52 0.67
N SER A 41 -13.04 3.30 1.96
CA SER A 41 -11.87 3.90 2.61
C SER A 41 -10.56 3.29 2.09
N GLY A 42 -9.45 4.02 2.19
CA GLY A 42 -8.13 3.49 1.84
C GLY A 42 -7.76 2.25 2.64
N HIS A 43 -8.21 2.18 3.90
CA HIS A 43 -8.01 1.03 4.78
C HIS A 43 -8.75 -0.21 4.27
N GLU A 44 -10.03 -0.11 3.92
CA GLU A 44 -10.79 -1.23 3.35
C GLU A 44 -10.18 -1.72 2.04
N ALA A 45 -9.75 -0.80 1.17
CA ALA A 45 -9.07 -1.15 -0.07
C ALA A 45 -7.74 -1.90 0.20
N ALA A 46 -6.97 -1.45 1.20
CA ALA A 46 -5.75 -2.12 1.60
C ALA A 46 -6.02 -3.52 2.15
N MET A 47 -7.01 -3.69 3.02
CA MET A 47 -7.42 -4.98 3.54
C MET A 47 -7.80 -5.96 2.43
N GLN A 48 -8.58 -5.50 1.44
CA GLN A 48 -8.93 -6.33 0.29
C GLN A 48 -7.69 -6.78 -0.50
N LEU A 49 -6.70 -5.90 -0.69
CA LEU A 49 -5.50 -6.19 -1.47
C LEU A 49 -4.53 -7.11 -0.71
N ILE A 50 -4.23 -6.83 0.55
CA ILE A 50 -3.27 -7.63 1.34
C ILE A 50 -3.80 -9.06 1.58
N HIS A 51 -5.11 -9.25 1.75
CA HIS A 51 -5.72 -10.57 1.96
C HIS A 51 -6.04 -11.33 0.67
N SER A 52 -5.86 -10.72 -0.50
CA SER A 52 -6.02 -11.41 -1.78
C SER A 52 -5.00 -12.55 -1.91
N LYS A 53 -5.43 -13.70 -2.44
CA LYS A 53 -4.53 -14.84 -2.72
C LYS A 53 -3.51 -14.53 -3.81
N LYS A 54 -3.84 -13.61 -4.73
CA LYS A 54 -2.98 -13.21 -5.83
C LYS A 54 -2.64 -11.72 -5.69
N PRO A 55 -1.41 -11.31 -6.05
CA PRO A 55 -1.09 -9.90 -6.17
C PRO A 55 -2.01 -9.25 -7.20
N SER A 56 -2.26 -7.94 -7.02
CA SER A 56 -2.97 -7.16 -8.03
C SER A 56 -2.11 -6.96 -9.28
N ASP A 57 -2.73 -6.63 -10.40
CA ASP A 57 -1.99 -6.28 -11.62
C ASP A 57 -1.06 -5.09 -11.37
N GLY A 58 -1.54 -4.08 -10.62
CA GLY A 58 -0.71 -2.93 -10.24
C GLY A 58 0.49 -3.30 -9.37
N TYR A 59 0.37 -4.31 -8.50
CA TYR A 59 1.51 -4.83 -7.76
C TYR A 59 2.55 -5.45 -8.70
N THR A 60 2.11 -6.28 -9.63
CA THR A 60 2.99 -6.97 -10.59
C THR A 60 3.69 -5.98 -11.52
N ASP A 61 2.97 -4.95 -11.97
CA ASP A 61 3.54 -3.86 -12.77
C ASP A 61 4.61 -3.10 -11.98
N LEU A 62 4.33 -2.71 -10.74
CA LEU A 62 5.29 -2.03 -9.87
C LEU A 62 6.53 -2.88 -9.59
N HIS A 63 6.37 -4.19 -9.39
CA HIS A 63 7.48 -5.11 -9.26
C HIS A 63 8.38 -5.10 -10.50
N SER A 64 7.79 -5.20 -11.70
CA SER A 64 8.55 -5.17 -12.97
C SER A 64 9.34 -3.86 -13.18
N LYS A 65 8.93 -2.79 -12.50
CA LYS A 65 9.56 -1.47 -12.53
C LYS A 65 10.54 -1.24 -11.37
N GLY A 66 10.72 -2.22 -10.47
CA GLY A 66 11.54 -2.07 -9.27
C GLY A 66 10.96 -1.09 -8.24
N ARG A 67 9.63 -0.91 -8.24
CA ARG A 67 8.90 0.10 -7.46
C ARG A 67 7.94 -0.49 -6.44
N LEU A 68 8.33 -1.60 -5.85
CA LEU A 68 7.59 -2.21 -4.75
C LEU A 68 7.41 -1.27 -3.54
N ASP A 69 8.24 -0.23 -3.40
CA ASP A 69 8.08 0.82 -2.38
C ASP A 69 6.78 1.64 -2.53
N LEU A 70 6.18 1.64 -3.72
CA LEU A 70 4.91 2.31 -4.01
C LEU A 70 3.69 1.38 -3.90
N THR A 71 3.87 0.18 -3.38
CA THR A 71 2.77 -0.76 -3.18
C THR A 71 2.04 -0.51 -1.87
N VAL A 72 0.82 -1.05 -1.78
CA VAL A 72 0.02 -1.01 -0.55
C VAL A 72 0.72 -1.78 0.56
N GLU A 73 1.37 -2.90 0.24
CA GLU A 73 2.09 -3.73 1.18
C GLU A 73 3.23 -2.96 1.83
N ALA A 74 4.01 -2.20 1.05
CA ALA A 74 5.08 -1.38 1.60
C ALA A 74 4.53 -0.24 2.46
N LEU A 75 3.39 0.34 2.07
CA LEU A 75 2.72 1.38 2.84
C LEU A 75 2.22 0.83 4.19
N VAL A 76 1.55 -0.33 4.20
CA VAL A 76 1.00 -1.00 5.40
C VAL A 76 2.07 -1.31 6.44
N LEU A 77 3.33 -1.52 6.04
CA LEU A 77 4.44 -1.81 6.94
C LEU A 77 5.06 -0.58 7.61
N GLN A 78 4.71 0.63 7.18
CA GLN A 78 5.29 1.83 7.81
C GLN A 78 4.82 1.95 9.26
N PRO A 79 5.71 2.27 10.22
CA PRO A 79 5.39 2.37 11.66
C PRO A 79 4.22 3.30 11.98
N LYS A 80 4.00 4.32 11.13
CA LYS A 80 2.91 5.28 11.28
C LYS A 80 1.51 4.63 11.29
N TRP A 81 1.35 3.48 10.63
CA TRP A 81 0.05 2.84 10.44
C TRP A 81 -0.16 1.61 11.32
N ASP A 82 0.76 1.33 12.25
CA ASP A 82 0.72 0.15 13.10
C ASP A 82 -0.59 0.02 13.88
N GLU A 83 -1.20 1.13 14.31
CA GLU A 83 -2.43 1.12 15.10
C GLU A 83 -3.70 0.75 14.31
N ILE A 84 -3.66 0.79 12.97
CA ILE A 84 -4.80 0.45 12.10
C ILE A 84 -4.63 -0.88 11.36
N PHE A 85 -3.51 -1.56 11.52
CA PHE A 85 -3.27 -2.88 10.93
C PHE A 85 -2.88 -3.90 11.98
N THR A 86 -3.48 -5.09 11.92
CA THR A 86 -3.12 -6.17 12.83
C THR A 86 -1.75 -6.75 12.48
N ALA A 87 -1.17 -7.51 13.41
CA ALA A 87 0.05 -8.25 13.15
C ALA A 87 -0.10 -9.24 11.98
N ASP A 88 -1.28 -9.83 11.78
CA ASP A 88 -1.56 -10.74 10.66
C ASP A 88 -1.60 -10.00 9.31
N ASP A 89 -2.23 -8.82 9.28
CA ASP A 89 -2.27 -7.95 8.09
C ASP A 89 -0.85 -7.59 7.62
N ARG A 90 -0.04 -7.14 8.58
CA ARG A 90 1.37 -6.78 8.34
C ARG A 90 2.22 -7.99 7.98
N ALA A 91 1.97 -9.16 8.59
CA ALA A 91 2.67 -10.39 8.22
C ALA A 91 2.39 -10.79 6.77
N LYS A 92 1.15 -10.68 6.29
CA LYS A 92 0.78 -10.93 4.90
C LYS A 92 1.44 -9.96 3.93
N ALA A 93 1.42 -8.67 4.25
CA ALA A 93 2.11 -7.65 3.46
C ALA A 93 3.63 -7.92 3.38
N ARG A 94 4.26 -8.24 4.52
CA ARG A 94 5.69 -8.58 4.58
C ARG A 94 6.02 -9.83 3.80
N ALA A 95 5.23 -10.90 3.94
CA ALA A 95 5.41 -12.14 3.21
C ALA A 95 5.37 -11.90 1.69
N ARG A 96 4.35 -11.17 1.21
CA ARG A 96 4.25 -10.85 -0.22
C ARG A 96 5.44 -10.05 -0.73
N LEU A 97 5.89 -9.02 0.00
CA LEU A 97 7.08 -8.26 -0.39
C LEU A 97 8.35 -9.13 -0.41
N ALA A 98 8.49 -10.05 0.54
CA ALA A 98 9.62 -10.98 0.59
C ALA A 98 9.60 -11.96 -0.60
N ASP A 99 8.43 -12.50 -0.97
CA ASP A 99 8.26 -13.39 -2.12
C ASP A 99 8.71 -12.76 -3.45
N TYR A 100 8.66 -11.43 -3.53
CA TYR A 100 9.06 -10.63 -4.68
C TYR A 100 10.41 -9.92 -4.49
N GLY A 101 11.21 -10.32 -3.49
CA GLY A 101 12.59 -9.87 -3.32
C GLY A 101 12.74 -8.41 -2.87
N PHE A 102 11.78 -7.88 -2.11
CA PHE A 102 11.85 -6.51 -1.60
C PHE A 102 12.99 -6.32 -0.58
N ASP A 103 13.77 -5.26 -0.76
CA ASP A 103 14.85 -4.87 0.16
C ASP A 103 14.31 -4.04 1.33
N PHE A 104 13.87 -4.71 2.40
CA PHE A 104 13.35 -4.03 3.59
C PHE A 104 14.33 -3.05 4.23
N ALA A 105 15.64 -3.35 4.19
CA ALA A 105 16.66 -2.52 4.83
C ALA A 105 16.82 -1.19 4.09
N LYS A 106 16.83 -1.22 2.75
CA LYS A 106 16.90 -0.02 1.90
C LYS A 106 15.76 0.97 2.18
N TYR A 107 14.58 0.47 2.53
CA TYR A 107 13.39 1.31 2.77
C TYR A 107 13.07 1.52 4.26
N GLY A 108 13.93 1.06 5.17
CA GLY A 108 13.75 1.26 6.62
C GLY A 108 12.54 0.51 7.20
N LEU A 109 12.22 -0.67 6.64
CA LEU A 109 11.08 -1.52 7.04
C LEU A 109 11.55 -2.83 7.70
N VAL A 110 12.68 -2.78 8.41
CA VAL A 110 13.28 -3.94 9.10
C VAL A 110 12.68 -4.18 10.47
#